data_AF-A0A3N5QNH1-F1
#
_entry.id   AF-A0A3N5QNH1-F1
#
_cell.length_a   1.000
_cell.length_b   1.000
_cell.length_c   1.000
_cell.angle_alpha   90.00
_cell.angle_beta   90.00
_cell.angle_gamma   90.00
#
_symmetry.space_group_name_H-M   'P 1'
#
loop_
_entity.id
_entity.type
_entity.pdbx_description
1 polymer ?
#
loop_
_entity_poly.entity_id
_entity_poly.type
_entity_poly.pdbx_seq_one_letter_code
_entity_poly.pdbx_strand_id
1 'polypeptide(L)'
;YMRQTAEQLEQKLFDPPNVSGWDGDKRWINTTTLPSRNIFTDSVIEGERSNGSELTFQIDLVDYARTFPESESAVALVNDVAKIFIQFPLSEKRIEYLLETLLDGAEVYDWSTFDPLAENRLKLFFKALMRLSEYQLS
;
A
#
# COMPACT_ATOMS: atom_id res chain seq x y z
N TYR A 1 2.39 -5.54 -17.98
CA TYR A 1 1.65 -5.11 -16.79
C TYR A 1 2.15 -3.75 -16.30
N MET A 2 3.32 -3.66 -15.63
CA MET A 2 3.82 -2.40 -15.04
C MET A 2 3.83 -1.19 -16.00
N ARG A 3 4.28 -1.37 -17.26
CA ARG A 3 4.24 -0.29 -18.27
C ARG A 3 2.82 0.19 -18.58
N GLN A 4 1.87 -0.74 -18.74
CA GLN A 4 0.47 -0.41 -19.05
C GLN A 4 -0.19 0.32 -17.87
N THR A 5 0.09 -0.12 -16.64
CA THR A 5 -0.39 0.57 -15.44
C THR A 5 0.21 1.96 -15.32
N ALA A 6 1.51 2.13 -15.58
CA ALA A 6 2.14 3.45 -15.60
C ALA A 6 1.49 4.40 -16.62
N GLU A 7 1.13 3.90 -17.79
CA GLU A 7 0.38 4.68 -18.80
C GLU A 7 -1.03 5.06 -18.29
N GLN A 8 -1.75 4.14 -17.63
CA GLN A 8 -3.07 4.43 -17.04
C GLN A 8 -3.03 5.43 -15.88
N LEU A 9 -1.93 5.46 -15.14
CA LEU A 9 -1.71 6.38 -14.02
C LEU A 9 -1.15 7.73 -14.44
N GLU A 10 -1.04 7.99 -15.75
CA GLU A 10 -0.44 9.21 -16.29
C GLU A 10 1.04 9.38 -15.85
N GLN A 11 1.72 8.25 -15.60
CA GLN A 11 3.13 8.15 -15.19
C GLN A 11 3.98 7.48 -16.26
N LYS A 12 3.70 7.77 -17.53
CA LYS A 12 4.43 7.21 -18.66
C LYS A 12 5.87 7.72 -18.65
N LEU A 13 6.82 6.77 -18.59
CA LEU A 13 8.23 7.08 -18.64
C LEU A 13 8.61 7.65 -20.01
N PHE A 14 9.41 8.71 -20.01
CA PHE A 14 9.93 9.38 -21.21
C PHE A 14 8.85 9.94 -22.15
N ASP A 15 7.70 10.37 -21.62
CA ASP A 15 6.67 11.03 -22.42
C ASP A 15 7.03 12.49 -22.67
N PRO A 16 7.38 12.92 -23.90
CA PRO A 16 7.83 14.28 -24.15
C PRO A 16 6.67 15.30 -24.02
N PRO A 17 6.95 16.53 -23.59
CA PRO A 17 5.93 17.58 -23.51
C PRO A 17 5.44 17.97 -24.91
N ASN A 18 4.24 18.53 -24.99
CA ASN A 18 3.72 19.13 -26.21
C ASN A 18 4.23 20.58 -26.36
N VAL A 19 3.74 21.30 -27.38
CA VAL A 19 4.11 22.70 -27.63
C VAL A 19 3.73 23.67 -26.49
N SER A 20 2.84 23.27 -25.59
CA SER A 20 2.46 24.01 -24.38
C SER A 20 3.38 23.72 -23.19
N GLY A 21 4.34 22.79 -23.33
CA GLY A 21 5.25 22.36 -22.27
C GLY A 21 4.73 21.15 -21.49
N TRP A 22 5.30 20.93 -20.30
CA TRP A 22 4.78 19.96 -19.35
C TRP A 22 3.62 20.61 -18.62
N ASP A 23 2.42 20.07 -18.78
CA ASP A 23 1.28 20.41 -17.92
C ASP A 23 1.70 20.14 -16.46
N GLY A 24 1.58 21.18 -15.63
CA GLY A 24 1.93 21.11 -14.21
C GLY A 24 0.88 20.38 -13.37
N ASP A 25 1.15 20.33 -12.06
CA ASP A 25 0.28 19.76 -11.01
C ASP A 25 0.17 18.22 -10.97
N LYS A 26 -0.51 17.70 -9.93
CA LYS A 26 -0.64 16.28 -9.56
C LYS A 26 -1.57 15.51 -10.49
N ARG A 27 -1.24 15.42 -11.77
CA ARG A 27 -1.98 14.61 -12.76
C ARG A 27 -2.22 13.15 -12.32
N TRP A 28 -1.29 12.60 -11.55
CA TRP A 28 -1.38 11.26 -10.97
C TRP A 28 -2.48 11.09 -9.90
N ILE A 29 -3.16 12.16 -9.47
CA ILE A 29 -4.35 12.11 -8.60
C ILE A 29 -5.48 12.92 -9.22
N ASN A 30 -6.45 12.19 -9.76
CA ASN A 30 -7.72 12.70 -10.23
C ASN A 30 -8.81 11.64 -10.00
N THR A 31 -10.05 11.93 -10.42
CA THR A 31 -11.21 11.03 -10.24
C THR A 31 -11.04 9.67 -10.94
N THR A 32 -10.14 9.57 -11.92
CA THR A 32 -9.84 8.36 -12.67
C THR A 32 -8.59 7.66 -12.14
N THR A 33 -7.50 8.39 -11.92
CA THR A 33 -6.22 7.81 -11.53
C THR A 33 -6.20 7.32 -10.08
N LEU A 34 -6.91 7.97 -9.15
CA LEU A 34 -6.96 7.51 -7.75
C LEU A 34 -7.57 6.10 -7.59
N PRO A 35 -8.75 5.79 -8.16
CA PRO A 35 -9.25 4.41 -8.20
C PRO A 35 -8.29 3.43 -8.87
N SER A 36 -7.67 3.81 -9.99
CA SER A 36 -6.70 2.96 -10.68
C SER A 36 -5.46 2.67 -9.84
N ARG A 37 -5.00 3.61 -9.01
CA ARG A 37 -3.90 3.40 -8.06
C ARG A 37 -4.26 2.35 -7.03
N ASN A 38 -5.46 2.45 -6.43
CA ASN A 38 -5.94 1.47 -5.45
C ASN A 38 -6.05 0.07 -6.05
N ILE A 39 -6.58 -0.04 -7.28
CA ILE A 39 -6.65 -1.33 -7.99
C ILE A 39 -5.26 -1.91 -8.20
N PHE A 40 -4.30 -1.07 -8.60
CA PHE A 40 -2.92 -1.52 -8.81
C PHE A 40 -2.26 -1.99 -7.52
N THR A 41 -2.36 -1.21 -6.43
CA THR A 41 -1.79 -1.60 -5.13
C THR A 41 -2.42 -2.87 -4.60
N ASP A 42 -3.75 -3.00 -4.73
CA ASP A 42 -4.47 -4.22 -4.34
C ASP A 42 -4.00 -5.42 -5.16
N SER A 43 -3.80 -5.26 -6.47
CA SER A 43 -3.29 -6.32 -7.33
C SER A 43 -1.87 -6.77 -6.95
N VAL A 44 -1.00 -5.83 -6.59
CA VAL A 44 0.37 -6.13 -6.14
C VAL A 44 0.36 -6.85 -4.79
N ILE A 45 -0.53 -6.46 -3.88
CA ILE A 45 -0.70 -7.08 -2.55
C ILE A 45 -1.27 -8.50 -2.65
N GLU A 46 -2.22 -8.73 -3.56
CA GLU A 46 -2.83 -10.05 -3.75
C GLU A 46 -2.02 -10.98 -4.65
N GLY A 47 -1.13 -10.45 -5.48
CA GLY A 47 -0.42 -11.24 -6.49
C GLY A 47 -1.29 -11.56 -7.71
N GLU A 48 -2.47 -10.96 -7.84
CA GLU A 48 -3.41 -11.15 -8.95
C GLU A 48 -3.92 -9.83 -9.51
N ARG A 49 -4.17 -9.79 -10.82
CA ARG A 49 -4.80 -8.63 -11.47
C ARG A 49 -6.29 -8.61 -11.13
N SER A 50 -6.90 -7.44 -11.28
CA SER A 50 -8.36 -7.25 -11.10
C SER A 50 -9.26 -8.14 -11.95
N ASN A 51 -8.73 -8.77 -13.00
CA ASN A 51 -9.44 -9.75 -13.83
C ASN A 51 -9.20 -11.22 -13.42
N GLY A 52 -8.57 -11.47 -12.27
CA GLY A 52 -8.24 -12.80 -11.75
C GLY A 52 -7.05 -13.48 -12.42
N SER A 53 -6.30 -12.78 -13.28
CA SER A 53 -5.05 -13.34 -13.83
C SER A 53 -3.88 -13.10 -12.88
N GLU A 54 -3.11 -14.14 -12.61
CA GLU A 54 -1.92 -14.05 -11.75
C GLU A 54 -0.90 -13.04 -12.28
N LEU A 55 -0.24 -12.34 -11.36
CA LEU A 55 0.94 -11.55 -11.67
C LEU A 55 2.15 -12.45 -11.84
N THR A 56 3.12 -12.02 -12.63
CA THR A 56 4.39 -12.74 -12.81
C THR A 56 5.32 -12.64 -11.59
N PHE A 57 4.88 -11.94 -10.54
CA PHE A 57 5.60 -11.72 -9.29
C PHE A 57 4.58 -11.64 -8.16
N GLN A 58 4.97 -12.07 -6.98
CA GLN A 58 4.19 -11.98 -5.75
C GLN A 58 5.08 -11.47 -4.63
N ILE A 59 4.53 -10.65 -3.75
CA ILE A 59 5.22 -10.16 -2.56
C ILE A 59 4.87 -11.09 -1.41
N ASP A 60 5.88 -11.59 -0.70
CA ASP A 60 5.67 -12.23 0.58
C ASP A 60 5.63 -11.15 1.67
N LEU A 61 4.42 -10.81 2.11
CA LEU A 61 4.20 -9.78 3.12
C LEU A 61 4.65 -10.24 4.51
N VAL A 62 4.59 -11.54 4.80
CA VAL A 62 5.00 -12.09 6.09
C VAL A 62 6.51 -12.01 6.22
N ASP A 63 7.23 -12.45 5.19
CA ASP A 63 8.70 -12.32 5.17
C ASP A 63 9.13 -10.85 5.15
N TYR A 64 8.42 -9.98 4.44
CA TYR A 64 8.67 -8.54 4.52
C TYR A 64 8.45 -7.97 5.92
N ALA A 65 7.34 -8.32 6.59
CA ALA A 65 7.05 -7.87 7.96
C ALA A 65 8.11 -8.35 8.96
N ARG A 66 8.69 -9.54 8.77
CA ARG A 66 9.77 -10.08 9.60
C ARG A 66 11.13 -9.39 9.40
N THR A 67 11.27 -8.54 8.37
CA THR A 67 12.48 -7.71 8.24
C THR A 67 12.56 -6.61 9.30
N PHE A 68 11.44 -6.30 9.96
CA PHE A 68 11.37 -5.32 11.03
C PHE A 68 11.80 -5.95 12.37
N PRO A 69 12.65 -5.27 13.18
CA PRO A 69 13.16 -5.84 14.43
C PRO A 69 12.07 -6.25 15.44
N GLU A 70 10.95 -5.52 15.47
CA GLU A 70 9.84 -5.75 16.40
C GLU A 70 8.58 -6.22 15.69
N SER A 71 8.72 -7.11 14.69
CA SER A 71 7.61 -7.64 13.89
C SER A 71 6.49 -8.32 14.69
N GLU A 72 6.82 -8.88 15.85
CA GLU A 72 5.88 -9.54 16.75
C GLU A 72 5.12 -8.56 17.67
N SER A 73 5.46 -7.27 17.64
CA SER A 73 4.67 -6.22 18.30
C SER A 73 3.81 -5.52 17.26
N ALA A 74 2.49 -5.74 17.29
CA ALA A 74 1.57 -5.12 16.33
C ALA A 74 1.71 -3.59 16.29
N VAL A 75 1.84 -2.98 17.47
CA VAL A 75 2.00 -1.53 17.61
C VAL A 75 3.34 -1.07 17.01
N ALA A 76 4.44 -1.76 17.29
CA ALA A 76 5.75 -1.38 16.76
C ALA A 76 5.78 -1.56 15.23
N LEU A 77 5.26 -2.68 14.71
CA LEU A 77 5.18 -2.96 13.28
C LEU A 77 4.39 -1.87 12.52
N VAL A 78 3.20 -1.49 13.00
CA VAL A 78 2.40 -0.42 12.38
C VAL A 78 3.19 0.89 12.33
N ASN A 79 3.83 1.26 13.43
CA ASN A 79 4.61 2.50 13.52
C ASN A 79 5.84 2.47 12.59
N ASP A 80 6.56 1.35 12.53
CA ASP A 80 7.77 1.25 11.71
C ASP A 80 7.46 1.19 10.22
N VAL A 81 6.41 0.47 9.82
CA VAL A 81 5.92 0.51 8.44
C VAL A 81 5.45 1.92 8.08
N ALA A 82 4.66 2.58 8.94
CA ALA A 82 4.18 3.93 8.66
C ALA A 82 5.32 4.93 8.45
N LYS A 83 6.42 4.84 9.20
CA LYS A 83 7.61 5.69 9.02
C LYS A 83 8.29 5.51 7.66
N ILE A 84 8.20 4.32 7.06
CA ILE A 84 8.81 4.03 5.75
C ILE A 84 7.91 4.52 4.61
N PHE A 85 6.62 4.24 4.70
CA PHE A 85 5.69 4.49 3.60
C PHE A 85 5.09 5.90 3.60
N ILE A 86 5.10 6.60 4.73
CA ILE A 86 4.48 7.92 4.88
C ILE A 86 5.55 8.95 5.25
N GLN A 87 5.66 10.00 4.44
CA GLN A 87 6.65 11.06 4.65
C GLN A 87 6.39 11.87 5.93
N PHE A 88 5.12 12.09 6.27
CA PHE A 88 4.70 12.89 7.42
C PHE A 88 4.15 11.99 8.54
N PRO A 89 4.45 12.29 9.82
CA PRO A 89 3.91 11.52 10.92
C PRO A 89 2.39 11.45 10.89
N LEU A 90 1.84 10.24 11.03
CA LEU A 90 0.41 10.02 11.14
C LEU A 90 -0.10 10.50 12.51
N SER A 91 -1.36 10.96 12.54
CA SER A 91 -2.04 11.23 13.81
C SER A 91 -2.29 9.95 14.59
N GLU A 92 -2.44 10.04 15.91
CA GLU A 92 -2.75 8.89 16.77
C GLU A 92 -3.97 8.10 16.28
N LYS A 93 -5.04 8.81 15.85
CA LYS A 93 -6.24 8.18 15.28
C LYS A 93 -5.99 7.38 14.02
N ARG A 94 -5.05 7.81 13.17
CA ARG A 94 -4.68 7.09 11.95
C ARG A 94 -3.86 5.84 12.28
N ILE A 95 -2.96 5.93 13.25
CA ILE A 95 -2.20 4.78 13.76
C ILE A 95 -3.14 3.75 14.40
N GLU A 96 -4.09 4.21 15.22
CA GLU A 96 -5.12 3.36 15.83
C GLU A 96 -5.97 2.65 14.76
N TYR A 97 -6.46 3.37 13.75
CA TYR A 97 -7.19 2.78 12.63
C TYR A 97 -6.39 1.69 11.89
N LEU A 98 -5.10 1.94 11.63
CA LEU A 98 -4.24 0.97 10.97
C LEU A 98 -3.97 -0.25 11.86
N LEU A 99 -3.82 -0.05 13.16
CA LEU A 99 -3.64 -1.12 14.13
C LEU A 99 -4.89 -1.99 14.23
N GLU A 100 -6.08 -1.40 14.36
CA GLU A 100 -7.35 -2.13 14.35
C GLU A 100 -7.51 -2.94 13.06
N THR A 101 -7.14 -2.36 11.92
CA THR A 101 -7.18 -3.05 10.62
C THR A 101 -6.20 -4.22 10.56
N LEU A 102 -4.99 -4.08 11.12
CA LEU A 102 -4.02 -5.16 11.20
C LEU A 102 -4.51 -6.31 12.09
N LEU A 103 -5.16 -5.99 13.20
CA LEU A 103 -5.62 -7.01 14.15
C LEU A 103 -6.84 -7.78 13.65
N ASP A 104 -7.64 -7.19 12.77
CA ASP A 104 -8.85 -7.81 12.19
C ASP A 104 -9.78 -8.38 13.28
N GLY A 105 -9.99 -7.60 14.34
CA GLY A 105 -10.83 -7.95 15.49
C GLY A 105 -10.16 -8.84 16.55
N ALA A 106 -8.88 -9.20 16.39
CA ALA A 106 -8.11 -9.88 17.43
C ALA A 106 -7.57 -8.89 18.49
N GLU A 107 -7.20 -9.43 19.64
CA GLU A 107 -6.54 -8.65 20.69
C GLU A 107 -5.07 -8.42 20.34
N VAL A 108 -4.49 -7.31 20.83
CA VAL A 108 -3.12 -6.89 20.48
C VAL A 108 -2.08 -7.97 20.81
N TYR A 109 -2.28 -8.71 21.90
CA TYR A 109 -1.36 -9.76 22.36
C TYR A 109 -1.48 -11.07 21.57
N ASP A 110 -2.52 -11.23 20.75
CA ASP A 110 -2.72 -12.40 19.88
C ASP A 110 -2.05 -12.22 18.50
N TRP A 111 -1.43 -11.06 18.25
CA TRP A 111 -0.68 -10.81 17.02
C TRP A 111 0.62 -11.63 16.96
N SER A 112 0.85 -12.29 15.84
CA SER A 112 2.16 -12.87 15.49
C SER A 112 2.31 -13.04 14.00
N THR A 113 3.53 -12.89 13.47
CA THR A 113 3.81 -13.18 12.05
C THR A 113 3.82 -14.68 11.74
N PHE A 114 3.74 -15.55 12.75
CA PHE A 114 3.65 -17.01 12.61
C PHE A 114 2.21 -17.52 12.61
N ASP A 115 1.22 -16.66 12.88
CA ASP A 115 -0.20 -17.00 12.81
C ASP A 115 -0.58 -17.34 11.34
N PRO A 116 -1.30 -18.44 11.07
CA PRO A 116 -1.85 -18.73 9.74
C PRO A 116 -2.67 -17.58 9.11
N LEU A 117 -3.26 -16.70 9.93
CA LEU A 117 -4.03 -15.53 9.50
C LEU A 117 -3.17 -14.28 9.28
N ALA A 118 -1.88 -14.32 9.60
CA ALA A 118 -0.98 -13.15 9.52
C ALA A 118 -0.91 -12.57 8.11
N GLU A 119 -0.84 -13.41 7.07
CA GLU A 119 -0.79 -12.94 5.68
C GLU A 119 -2.04 -12.12 5.33
N ASN A 120 -3.24 -12.61 5.66
CA ASN A 120 -4.49 -11.91 5.38
C ASN A 120 -4.59 -10.58 6.14
N ARG A 121 -4.20 -10.58 7.42
CA ARG A 121 -4.12 -9.37 8.25
C ARG A 121 -3.16 -8.34 7.66
N LEU A 122 -1.98 -8.77 7.20
CA LEU A 122 -1.02 -7.90 6.55
C LEU A 122 -1.57 -7.35 5.23
N LYS A 123 -2.26 -8.16 4.43
CA LYS A 123 -2.94 -7.69 3.20
C LYS A 123 -3.95 -6.59 3.53
N LEU A 124 -4.80 -6.77 4.55
CA LEU A 124 -5.77 -5.75 4.99
C LEU A 124 -5.06 -4.46 5.42
N PHE A 125 -4.02 -4.59 6.25
CA PHE A 125 -3.23 -3.48 6.75
C PHE A 125 -2.54 -2.68 5.62
N PHE A 126 -1.80 -3.34 4.72
CA PHE A 126 -1.12 -2.66 3.63
C PHE A 126 -2.09 -2.00 2.65
N LYS A 127 -3.25 -2.62 2.38
CA LYS A 127 -4.30 -1.99 1.57
C LYS A 127 -4.86 -0.73 2.24
N ALA A 128 -5.12 -0.78 3.55
CA ALA A 128 -5.61 0.38 4.30
C ALA A 128 -4.57 1.50 4.34
N LEU A 129 -3.30 1.16 4.60
CA LEU A 129 -2.19 2.11 4.59
C LEU A 129 -2.05 2.80 3.24
N MET A 130 -2.06 2.05 2.15
CA MET A 130 -1.94 2.61 0.80
C MET A 130 -3.19 3.40 0.37
N ARG A 131 -4.33 3.27 1.04
CA ARG A 131 -5.53 4.09 0.77
C ARG A 131 -5.56 5.41 1.54
N LEU A 132 -4.64 5.63 2.49
CA LEU A 132 -4.56 6.89 3.21
C LEU A 132 -4.24 8.05 2.26
N SER A 133 -4.89 9.20 2.49
CA SER A 133 -4.58 10.44 1.76
C SER A 133 -3.11 10.83 1.87
N GLU A 134 -2.51 10.56 3.02
CA GLU A 134 -1.13 10.81 3.37
C GLU A 134 -0.16 9.99 2.50
N TYR A 135 -0.52 8.75 2.16
CA TYR A 135 0.23 7.92 1.22
C TYR A 135 0.04 8.37 -0.24
N GLN A 136 -1.17 8.80 -0.58
CA GLN A 136 -1.47 9.22 -1.96
C GLN A 136 -0.75 10.54 -2.29
N LEU A 137 -0.66 11.46 -1.33
CA LEU A 137 -0.12 12.80 -1.52
C LEU A 137 1.36 12.95 -1.17
N SER A 138 2.00 11.92 -0.59
CA SER A 138 3.44 11.86 -0.35
C SER A 138 4.25 11.56 -1.61
#